data_AF-A0A8T4Q3N3-F1
#
_entry.id   AF-A0A8T4Q3N3-F1
#
_cell.length_a   1.000
_cell.length_b   1.000
_cell.length_c   1.000
_cell.angle_alpha   90.00
_cell.angle_beta   90.00
_cell.angle_gamma   90.00
#
_symmetry.space_group_name_H-M   'P 1'
#
loop_
_entity.id
_entity.type
_entity.pdbx_description
1 polymer ?
#
loop_
_entity_poly.entity_id
_entity_poly.type
_entity_poly.pdbx_seq_one_letter_code
_entity_poly.pdbx_strand_id
1 'polypeptide(L)'
;MKPRGETNEATIAAFIILMGLFIIIYLLLIPQSARDELLGPDSDNGTSSEGTSSIGAVLLNTVPGKLSPYTTNKFEHKLTPINLFSRLDTATDILSQSSSVRKNVFTDENQILKFTIDNYEEMETINLYFFVADHKGNLKITFNNNLIFSGSPKVSSQIVSIPKSALKKSNELIFSVDSPGWKFWSTNYYDLEDINIVKKSIEENRATQRTFTISQSEFDTLDGAKLDYFVYCNKDLDGTLKIFLNSQLLFSDVVFCSVDQPAQDISNGLLRSGSNTLRFEVDKGDYRIEQIILETDTETKSYPVFSFSVDDDIYDDVSNNNKDIMLRMNFPDSTKLKEASVTVNDKQFNFKTNDDNLIKDISAYLVRGENYIKIIPRNELEITNLKAYVKK
;
A
#
# COMPACT_ATOMS: atom_id res chain seq x y z
N MET A 1 -10.33 4.74 50.68
CA MET A 1 -9.39 3.79 50.05
C MET A 1 -8.30 4.58 49.36
N LYS A 2 -7.03 4.31 49.69
CA LYS A 2 -5.84 5.05 49.25
C LYS A 2 -4.96 4.06 48.49
N PRO A 3 -4.52 4.30 47.24
CA PRO A 3 -3.57 3.40 46.61
C PRO A 3 -2.15 3.79 47.07
N ARG A 4 -1.46 2.81 47.65
CA ARG A 4 0.00 2.77 47.80
C ARG A 4 0.50 1.82 46.73
N GLY A 5 1.42 2.28 45.89
CA GLY A 5 2.06 1.50 44.84
C GLY A 5 3.29 2.23 44.33
N GLU A 6 4.27 2.46 45.21
CA GLU A 6 5.64 2.77 44.80
C GLU A 6 6.42 1.45 44.76
N THR A 7 6.70 0.98 43.55
CA THR A 7 7.55 -0.19 43.30
C THR A 7 9.01 0.25 43.15
N ASN A 8 9.76 0.13 44.25
CA ASN A 8 11.01 -0.66 44.33
C ASN A 8 12.11 -0.55 43.24
N GLU A 9 12.33 0.62 42.63
CA GLU A 9 13.53 0.86 41.80
C GLU A 9 14.84 0.82 42.63
N ALA A 10 14.78 1.27 43.89
CA ALA A 10 15.94 1.28 44.80
C ALA A 10 16.47 -0.14 45.12
N THR A 11 15.60 -1.15 45.10
CA THR A 11 15.97 -2.54 45.41
C THR A 11 16.74 -3.24 44.29
N ILE A 12 16.48 -2.88 43.02
CA ILE A 12 17.17 -3.51 41.88
C ILE A 12 18.60 -2.96 41.75
N ALA A 13 18.77 -1.64 41.90
CA ALA A 13 20.08 -1.00 41.85
C ALA A 13 21.01 -1.51 42.97
N ALA A 14 20.48 -1.68 44.19
CA ALA A 14 21.24 -2.24 45.31
C ALA A 14 21.72 -3.68 45.04
N PHE A 15 20.92 -4.50 44.35
CA PHE A 15 21.26 -5.89 44.05
C PHE A 15 22.36 -6.00 43.00
N ILE A 16 22.35 -5.14 41.97
CA ILE A 16 23.38 -5.13 40.91
C ILE A 16 24.74 -4.70 41.50
N ILE A 17 24.76 -3.68 42.37
CA ILE A 17 25.99 -3.24 43.04
C ILE A 17 26.54 -4.33 43.95
N LEU A 18 25.67 -5.01 44.71
CA LEU A 18 26.06 -6.11 45.57
C LEU A 18 26.65 -7.29 44.77
N MET A 19 26.02 -7.64 43.64
CA MET A 19 26.50 -8.71 42.76
C MET A 19 27.86 -8.36 42.13
N GLY A 20 28.05 -7.12 41.68
CA GLY A 20 29.34 -6.64 41.18
C GLY A 20 30.46 -6.72 42.22
N LEU A 21 30.16 -6.38 43.47
CA LEU A 21 31.11 -6.49 44.58
C LEU A 21 31.52 -7.95 44.85
N PHE A 22 30.56 -8.88 44.82
CA PHE A 22 30.84 -10.31 45.00
C PHE A 22 31.70 -10.89 43.88
N ILE A 23 31.52 -10.46 42.63
CA ILE A 23 32.36 -10.90 41.50
C ILE A 23 33.81 -10.43 41.68
N ILE A 24 34.01 -9.19 42.14
CA ILE A 24 35.37 -8.64 42.38
C ILE A 24 36.06 -9.38 43.54
N ILE A 25 35.34 -9.62 44.63
CA ILE A 25 35.86 -10.37 45.78
C ILE A 25 36.18 -11.82 45.38
N TYR A 26 35.31 -12.44 44.56
CA TYR A 26 35.53 -13.77 44.01
C TYR A 26 36.79 -13.84 43.13
N LEU A 27 36.99 -12.85 42.24
CA LEU A 27 38.20 -12.74 41.42
C LEU A 27 39.47 -12.54 42.24
N LEU A 28 39.39 -11.84 43.38
CA LEU A 28 40.53 -11.65 44.28
C LEU A 28 40.90 -12.91 45.07
N LEU A 29 39.89 -13.71 45.47
CA LEU A 29 40.07 -14.91 46.29
C LEU A 29 40.46 -16.16 45.49
N ILE A 30 40.31 -16.15 44.16
CA ILE A 30 40.78 -17.25 43.31
C ILE A 30 42.32 -17.28 43.27
N PRO A 31 42.96 -18.43 43.61
CA PRO A 31 44.39 -18.64 43.42
C PRO A 31 44.81 -18.42 41.96
N GLN A 32 46.00 -17.83 41.72
CA GLN A 32 46.44 -17.45 40.37
C GLN A 32 46.28 -18.58 39.33
N SER A 33 46.55 -19.83 39.71
CA SER A 33 46.44 -21.00 38.82
C SER A 33 45.03 -21.26 38.26
N ALA A 34 43.98 -20.96 39.02
CA ALA A 34 42.60 -21.12 38.55
C ALA A 34 42.08 -19.86 37.80
N ARG A 35 42.79 -18.73 37.95
CA ARG A 35 42.51 -17.50 37.22
C ARG A 35 42.99 -17.63 35.76
N ASP A 36 44.14 -18.25 35.57
CA ASP A 36 44.74 -18.50 34.25
C ASP A 36 43.97 -19.56 33.44
N GLU A 37 43.31 -20.52 34.10
CA GLU A 37 42.43 -21.51 33.47
C GLU A 37 41.09 -20.90 32.98
N LEU A 38 40.55 -19.92 33.72
CA LEU A 38 39.30 -19.21 33.37
C LEU A 38 39.50 -18.11 32.32
N LEU A 39 40.72 -17.56 32.21
CA LEU A 39 41.06 -16.53 31.22
C LEU A 39 41.69 -17.09 29.94
N GLY A 40 41.97 -18.40 29.91
CA GLY A 40 42.49 -19.12 28.76
C GLY A 40 43.95 -18.74 28.45
N PRO A 41 44.89 -19.70 28.41
CA PRO A 41 46.18 -19.42 27.79
C PRO A 41 45.92 -19.16 26.29
N ASP A 42 46.55 -18.12 25.74
CA ASP A 42 46.86 -18.04 24.31
C ASP A 42 47.66 -19.30 23.95
N SER A 43 46.94 -20.35 23.57
CA SER A 43 47.49 -21.66 23.30
C SER A 43 48.04 -21.68 21.88
N ASP A 44 49.30 -21.27 21.78
CA ASP A 44 50.21 -21.77 20.76
C ASP A 44 50.53 -23.25 21.05
N ASN A 45 50.58 -24.04 19.99
CA ASN A 45 50.97 -25.47 19.92
C ASN A 45 50.04 -26.53 20.54
N GLY A 46 48.99 -26.87 19.78
CA GLY A 46 48.37 -28.20 19.78
C GLY A 46 48.72 -28.96 18.49
N THR A 47 49.71 -29.85 18.56
CA THR A 47 50.10 -30.72 17.44
C THR A 47 49.08 -31.86 17.30
N SER A 48 48.20 -31.75 16.31
CA SER A 48 47.46 -32.89 15.75
C SER A 48 47.92 -33.13 14.32
N SER A 49 48.57 -34.27 14.14
CA SER A 49 49.14 -34.75 12.88
C SER A 49 48.05 -35.14 11.89
N GLU A 50 47.70 -34.22 10.99
CA GLU A 50 47.14 -34.51 9.67
C GLU A 50 47.82 -33.58 8.65
N GLY A 51 48.08 -34.12 7.45
CA GLY A 51 49.05 -33.60 6.46
C GLY A 51 48.96 -32.11 6.21
N THR A 52 49.90 -31.35 6.77
CA THR A 52 49.96 -29.90 6.66
C THR A 52 50.89 -29.54 5.50
N SER A 53 50.31 -29.15 4.36
CA SER A 53 51.01 -28.22 3.47
C SER A 53 51.46 -27.02 4.31
N SER A 54 52.74 -26.72 4.30
CA SER A 54 53.36 -25.68 5.12
C SER A 54 52.71 -24.32 4.85
N ILE A 55 51.83 -23.89 5.76
CA ILE A 55 51.24 -22.55 5.75
C ILE A 55 52.37 -21.56 6.07
N GLY A 56 52.62 -20.60 5.18
CA GLY A 56 53.55 -19.48 5.36
C GLY A 56 52.94 -18.32 6.16
N ALA A 57 53.48 -17.11 5.97
CA ALA A 57 53.05 -15.91 6.69
C ALA A 57 51.54 -15.63 6.48
N VAL A 58 50.86 -15.24 7.56
CA VAL A 58 49.43 -14.88 7.55
C VAL A 58 49.33 -13.37 7.35
N LEU A 59 48.60 -12.95 6.32
CA LEU A 59 48.44 -11.54 5.92
C LEU A 59 47.12 -10.95 6.45
N LEU A 60 46.07 -11.78 6.52
CA LEU A 60 44.76 -11.41 7.05
C LEU A 60 44.22 -12.58 7.87
N ASN A 61 43.59 -12.27 9.01
CA ASN A 61 42.82 -13.23 9.79
C ASN A 61 41.68 -12.51 10.54
N THR A 62 40.44 -12.70 10.12
CA THR A 62 39.27 -12.01 10.71
C THR A 62 38.03 -12.89 10.71
N VAL A 63 36.98 -12.46 11.39
CA VAL A 63 35.70 -13.16 11.54
C VAL A 63 34.58 -12.27 10.96
N PRO A 64 34.24 -12.41 9.66
CA PRO A 64 33.20 -11.57 9.04
C PRO A 64 31.80 -11.74 9.63
N GLY A 65 31.47 -12.93 10.14
CA GLY A 65 30.14 -13.22 10.68
C GLY A 65 29.07 -13.42 9.60
N LYS A 66 27.82 -13.05 9.92
CA LYS A 66 26.65 -13.24 9.03
C LYS A 66 26.55 -12.11 8.01
N LEU A 67 26.45 -12.50 6.74
CA LEU A 67 26.24 -11.66 5.58
C LEU A 67 24.93 -12.06 4.89
N SER A 68 24.03 -11.11 4.68
CA SER A 68 22.76 -11.34 3.98
C SER A 68 22.84 -10.81 2.55
N PRO A 69 22.21 -11.47 1.58
CA PRO A 69 22.24 -11.05 0.18
C PRO A 69 21.55 -9.70 -0.01
N TYR A 70 21.81 -9.07 -1.15
CA TYR A 70 21.00 -7.97 -1.63
C TYR A 70 19.53 -8.43 -1.70
N THR A 71 18.69 -7.90 -0.81
CA THR A 71 17.33 -7.58 -1.20
C THR A 71 17.43 -6.42 -2.18
N THR A 72 16.72 -6.48 -3.30
CA THR A 72 16.62 -5.40 -4.27
C THR A 72 16.51 -4.04 -3.56
N ASN A 73 17.30 -3.05 -4.01
CA ASN A 73 17.29 -1.70 -3.41
C ASN A 73 15.98 -0.94 -3.65
N LYS A 74 15.07 -1.53 -4.44
CA LYS A 74 13.76 -1.03 -4.77
C LYS A 74 12.75 -2.17 -4.67
N PHE A 75 11.60 -1.91 -4.07
CA PHE A 75 10.44 -2.78 -4.15
C PHE A 75 9.29 -2.03 -4.82
N GLU A 76 8.57 -2.71 -5.71
CA GLU A 76 7.40 -2.16 -6.39
C GLU A 76 6.13 -2.89 -5.94
N HIS A 77 5.17 -2.14 -5.39
CA HIS A 77 3.84 -2.63 -5.04
C HIS A 77 2.82 -2.11 -6.04
N LYS A 78 2.44 -2.95 -6.99
CA LYS A 78 1.46 -2.62 -8.04
C LYS A 78 0.03 -2.79 -7.52
N LEU A 79 -0.75 -1.73 -7.59
CA LEU A 79 -2.14 -1.72 -7.14
C LEU A 79 -3.09 -1.68 -8.34
N THR A 80 -4.24 -2.33 -8.17
CA THR A 80 -5.27 -2.38 -9.22
C THR A 80 -5.90 -0.99 -9.44
N PRO A 81 -6.22 -0.62 -10.69
CA PRO A 81 -6.89 0.65 -11.01
C PRO A 81 -8.17 0.91 -10.23
N ILE A 82 -8.55 2.20 -10.17
CA ILE A 82 -9.74 2.67 -9.48
C ILE A 82 -10.55 3.61 -10.37
N ASN A 83 -11.87 3.52 -10.23
CA ASN A 83 -12.81 4.43 -10.87
C ASN A 83 -13.52 5.21 -9.76
N LEU A 84 -13.37 6.53 -9.74
CA LEU A 84 -14.03 7.42 -8.80
C LEU A 84 -14.96 8.34 -9.57
N PHE A 85 -16.26 8.29 -9.29
CA PHE A 85 -17.23 9.03 -10.08
C PHE A 85 -18.42 9.52 -9.27
N SER A 86 -19.07 10.55 -9.78
CA SER A 86 -20.38 11.05 -9.36
C SER A 86 -21.12 11.44 -10.63
N ARG A 87 -22.04 10.60 -11.10
CA ARG A 87 -22.78 10.80 -12.36
C ARG A 87 -24.27 10.91 -12.11
N LEU A 88 -24.93 11.73 -12.92
CA LEU A 88 -26.38 11.79 -12.97
C LEU A 88 -26.90 10.64 -13.81
N ASP A 89 -27.60 9.71 -13.16
CA ASP A 89 -28.36 8.67 -13.84
C ASP A 89 -29.79 9.16 -14.07
N THR A 90 -30.36 8.80 -15.22
CA THR A 90 -31.73 9.19 -15.59
C THR A 90 -32.51 7.94 -15.96
N ALA A 91 -33.58 7.68 -15.20
CA ALA A 91 -34.47 6.56 -15.44
C ALA A 91 -35.90 7.06 -15.71
N THR A 92 -36.59 6.41 -16.64
CA THR A 92 -37.98 6.72 -16.98
C THR A 92 -38.86 5.51 -16.67
N ASP A 93 -39.86 5.70 -15.81
CA ASP A 93 -40.90 4.71 -15.57
C ASP A 93 -42.16 5.09 -16.35
N ILE A 94 -42.64 4.17 -17.18
CA ILE A 94 -43.93 4.33 -17.87
C ILE A 94 -45.04 3.93 -16.91
N LEU A 95 -45.87 4.88 -16.49
CA LEU A 95 -47.00 4.62 -15.60
C LEU A 95 -48.26 4.22 -16.35
N SER A 96 -48.54 4.86 -17.48
CA SER A 96 -49.64 4.50 -18.39
C SER A 96 -49.39 5.04 -19.80
N GLN A 97 -49.75 4.24 -20.81
CA GLN A 97 -49.67 4.65 -22.23
C GLN A 97 -50.81 5.60 -22.60
N SER A 98 -52.01 5.34 -22.09
CA SER A 98 -53.17 6.21 -22.24
C SER A 98 -54.05 6.18 -21.00
N SER A 99 -54.80 7.24 -20.76
CA SER A 99 -55.75 7.34 -19.66
C SER A 99 -56.79 8.41 -19.95
N SER A 100 -58.05 8.14 -19.61
CA SER A 100 -59.11 9.13 -19.65
C SER A 100 -59.59 9.42 -18.23
N VAL A 101 -59.72 10.70 -17.88
CA VAL A 101 -60.33 11.12 -16.62
C VAL A 101 -61.52 12.02 -16.90
N ARG A 102 -62.64 11.80 -16.20
CA ARG A 102 -63.93 12.45 -16.52
C ARG A 102 -64.67 12.81 -15.25
N LYS A 103 -65.33 13.97 -15.27
CA LYS A 103 -66.22 14.39 -14.19
C LYS A 103 -67.48 15.06 -14.72
N ASN A 104 -68.62 14.57 -14.24
CA ASN A 104 -69.92 15.22 -14.37
C ASN A 104 -70.59 15.26 -12.98
N VAL A 105 -71.87 15.63 -12.90
CA VAL A 105 -72.57 15.75 -11.60
C VAL A 105 -72.89 14.39 -10.95
N PHE A 106 -72.89 13.30 -11.72
CA PHE A 106 -73.25 11.95 -11.28
C PHE A 106 -72.07 10.96 -11.28
N THR A 107 -70.98 11.27 -11.97
CA THR A 107 -69.86 10.38 -12.26
C THR A 107 -68.54 11.08 -12.00
N ASP A 108 -67.64 10.38 -11.30
CA ASP A 108 -66.28 10.82 -10.98
C ASP A 108 -65.29 9.71 -11.36
N GLU A 109 -64.70 9.81 -12.54
CA GLU A 109 -63.73 8.86 -13.09
C GLU A 109 -62.32 9.45 -12.94
N ASN A 110 -61.69 9.13 -11.82
CA ASN A 110 -60.31 9.51 -11.53
C ASN A 110 -59.36 8.37 -11.95
N GLN A 111 -58.16 8.73 -12.41
CA GLN A 111 -57.11 7.76 -12.67
C GLN A 111 -56.13 7.74 -11.50
N ILE A 112 -55.89 6.56 -10.94
CA ILE A 112 -54.93 6.35 -9.85
C ILE A 112 -53.78 5.49 -10.38
N LEU A 113 -52.58 6.04 -10.38
CA LEU A 113 -51.35 5.36 -10.78
C LEU A 113 -50.44 5.17 -9.56
N LYS A 114 -49.94 3.96 -9.37
CA LYS A 114 -49.07 3.61 -8.23
C LYS A 114 -47.71 3.17 -8.73
N PHE A 115 -46.66 3.61 -8.04
CA PHE A 115 -45.30 3.23 -8.35
C PHE A 115 -44.40 3.27 -7.11
N THR A 116 -43.27 2.58 -7.18
CA THR A 116 -42.33 2.45 -6.06
C THR A 116 -40.98 3.07 -6.40
N ILE A 117 -40.33 3.66 -5.40
CA ILE A 117 -38.97 4.18 -5.51
C ILE A 117 -38.19 3.67 -4.30
N ASP A 118 -37.18 2.83 -4.54
CA ASP A 118 -36.40 2.23 -3.45
C ASP A 118 -35.45 3.24 -2.78
N ASN A 119 -34.69 4.00 -3.58
CA ASN A 119 -33.70 4.97 -3.09
C ASN A 119 -34.18 6.44 -3.27
N TYR A 120 -35.35 6.80 -2.74
CA TYR A 120 -35.91 8.14 -2.94
C TYR A 120 -35.09 9.27 -2.27
N GLU A 121 -34.23 8.94 -1.29
CA GLU A 121 -33.36 9.90 -0.60
C GLU A 121 -32.21 10.40 -1.49
N GLU A 122 -31.72 9.55 -2.40
CA GLU A 122 -30.62 9.82 -3.34
C GLU A 122 -31.11 10.50 -4.65
N MET A 123 -32.42 10.72 -4.78
CA MET A 123 -33.01 11.37 -5.95
C MET A 123 -32.69 12.86 -5.96
N GLU A 124 -32.18 13.36 -7.07
CA GLU A 124 -31.97 14.78 -7.30
C GLU A 124 -33.27 15.44 -7.73
N THR A 125 -33.91 14.90 -8.78
CA THR A 125 -35.19 15.40 -9.29
C THR A 125 -36.12 14.27 -9.71
N ILE A 126 -37.42 14.54 -9.63
CA ILE A 126 -38.46 13.67 -10.16
C ILE A 126 -39.50 14.53 -10.86
N ASN A 127 -39.80 14.20 -12.11
CA ASN A 127 -40.76 14.94 -12.90
C ASN A 127 -41.80 13.99 -13.49
N LEU A 128 -43.05 14.41 -13.43
CA LEU A 128 -44.15 13.79 -14.14
C LEU A 128 -44.20 14.39 -15.54
N TYR A 129 -44.13 13.52 -16.55
CA TYR A 129 -44.34 13.85 -17.95
C TYR A 129 -45.66 13.23 -18.40
N PHE A 130 -46.46 13.96 -19.17
CA PHE A 130 -47.65 13.43 -19.82
C PHE A 130 -48.00 14.29 -21.04
N PHE A 131 -48.72 13.71 -21.99
CA PHE A 131 -49.29 14.41 -23.13
C PHE A 131 -50.79 14.58 -22.94
N VAL A 132 -51.33 15.75 -23.30
CA VAL A 132 -52.78 16.00 -23.33
C VAL A 132 -53.23 15.90 -24.78
N ALA A 133 -54.05 14.90 -25.10
CA ALA A 133 -54.56 14.68 -26.46
C ALA A 133 -55.85 15.47 -26.72
N ASP A 134 -56.78 15.47 -25.76
CA ASP A 134 -57.99 16.28 -25.79
C ASP A 134 -58.40 16.68 -24.37
N HIS A 135 -59.09 17.80 -24.22
CA HIS A 135 -59.46 18.29 -22.90
C HIS A 135 -60.68 19.21 -22.85
N LYS A 136 -61.32 19.21 -21.67
CA LYS A 136 -62.32 20.21 -21.26
C LYS A 136 -62.38 20.33 -19.74
N GLY A 137 -62.19 21.55 -19.23
CA GLY A 137 -62.24 21.85 -17.79
C GLY A 137 -60.85 22.06 -17.20
N ASN A 138 -60.73 21.96 -15.87
CA ASN A 138 -59.45 22.07 -15.16
C ASN A 138 -58.99 20.69 -14.70
N LEU A 139 -57.75 20.32 -15.06
CA LEU A 139 -57.05 19.15 -14.57
C LEU A 139 -56.44 19.43 -13.20
N LYS A 140 -56.58 18.46 -12.29
CA LYS A 140 -55.95 18.43 -10.97
C LYS A 140 -55.14 17.16 -10.84
N ILE A 141 -53.87 17.32 -10.46
CA ILE A 141 -52.96 16.20 -10.22
C ILE A 141 -52.53 16.26 -8.76
N THR A 142 -52.79 15.18 -8.04
CA THR A 142 -52.35 15.03 -6.65
C THR A 142 -51.33 13.89 -6.56
N PHE A 143 -50.31 14.11 -5.75
CA PHE A 143 -49.25 13.15 -5.49
C PHE A 143 -49.15 12.91 -3.99
N ASN A 144 -49.38 11.68 -3.54
CA ASN A 144 -49.43 11.32 -2.12
C ASN A 144 -50.34 12.27 -1.31
N ASN A 145 -51.53 12.58 -1.83
CA ASN A 145 -52.52 13.52 -1.30
C ASN A 145 -52.14 15.01 -1.33
N ASN A 146 -50.98 15.38 -1.91
CA ASN A 146 -50.59 16.78 -2.09
C ASN A 146 -50.91 17.24 -3.52
N LEU A 147 -51.56 18.39 -3.66
CA LEU A 147 -51.82 18.98 -4.98
C LEU A 147 -50.50 19.48 -5.59
N ILE A 148 -50.07 18.87 -6.70
CA ILE A 148 -48.83 19.24 -7.41
C ILE A 148 -49.11 20.02 -8.70
N PHE A 149 -50.34 19.95 -9.23
CA PHE A 149 -50.75 20.71 -10.39
C PHE A 149 -52.26 20.97 -10.38
N SER A 150 -52.66 22.17 -10.78
CA SER A 150 -54.05 22.54 -11.01
C SER A 150 -54.14 23.58 -12.12
N GLY A 151 -54.83 23.28 -13.22
CA GLY A 151 -54.99 24.21 -14.33
C GLY A 151 -55.63 23.56 -15.55
N SER A 152 -55.76 24.33 -16.64
CA SER A 152 -56.27 23.84 -17.92
C SER A 152 -55.12 23.78 -18.94
N PRO A 153 -54.24 22.75 -18.89
CA PRO A 153 -53.14 22.64 -19.84
C PRO A 153 -53.67 22.48 -21.26
N LYS A 154 -52.96 23.07 -22.23
CA LYS A 154 -53.27 22.93 -23.65
C LYS A 154 -52.95 21.52 -24.14
N VAL A 155 -53.48 21.18 -25.31
CA VAL A 155 -53.11 19.98 -26.07
C VAL A 155 -51.63 20.03 -26.46
N SER A 156 -50.77 19.52 -25.59
CA SER A 156 -49.33 19.43 -25.74
C SER A 156 -48.73 18.59 -24.62
N SER A 157 -47.44 18.28 -24.72
CA SER A 157 -46.67 17.71 -23.62
C SER A 157 -46.61 18.66 -22.42
N GLN A 158 -46.70 18.09 -21.24
CA GLN A 158 -46.65 18.78 -19.94
C GLN A 158 -45.58 18.14 -19.07
N ILE A 159 -44.93 18.97 -18.24
CA ILE A 159 -43.96 18.54 -17.24
C ILE A 159 -44.34 19.16 -15.91
N VAL A 160 -44.51 18.33 -14.88
CA VAL A 160 -44.82 18.76 -13.52
C VAL A 160 -43.74 18.24 -12.58
N SER A 161 -43.06 19.15 -11.88
CA SER A 161 -42.05 18.78 -10.90
C SER A 161 -42.71 18.26 -9.63
N ILE A 162 -42.26 17.09 -9.15
CA ILE A 162 -42.76 16.49 -7.91
C ILE A 162 -41.84 16.92 -6.77
N PRO A 163 -42.37 17.54 -5.69
CA PRO A 163 -41.56 17.92 -4.54
C PRO A 163 -40.91 16.69 -3.89
N LYS A 164 -39.58 16.73 -3.70
CA LYS A 164 -38.83 15.65 -3.04
C LYS A 164 -39.36 15.32 -1.63
N SER A 165 -39.83 16.33 -0.90
CA SER A 165 -40.41 16.18 0.43
C SER A 165 -41.70 15.35 0.46
N ALA A 166 -42.38 15.18 -0.67
CA ALA A 166 -43.59 14.37 -0.78
C ALA A 166 -43.30 12.91 -1.15
N LEU A 167 -42.06 12.57 -1.50
CA LEU A 167 -41.66 11.22 -1.91
C LEU A 167 -41.74 10.23 -0.75
N LYS A 168 -42.20 9.02 -1.08
CA LYS A 168 -42.23 7.86 -0.18
C LYS A 168 -41.74 6.64 -0.95
N LYS A 169 -41.51 5.52 -0.26
CA LYS A 169 -41.18 4.24 -0.91
C LYS A 169 -42.27 3.77 -1.89
N SER A 170 -43.54 3.95 -1.51
CA SER A 170 -44.70 3.70 -2.36
C SER A 170 -45.43 5.01 -2.57
N ASN A 171 -45.64 5.37 -3.83
CA ASN A 171 -46.24 6.63 -4.23
C ASN A 171 -47.53 6.41 -5.00
N GLU A 172 -48.45 7.35 -4.85
CA GLU A 172 -49.72 7.38 -5.55
C GLU A 172 -49.88 8.72 -6.26
N LEU A 173 -50.24 8.65 -7.54
CA LEU A 173 -50.51 9.79 -8.40
C LEU A 173 -51.96 9.70 -8.86
N ILE A 174 -52.74 10.75 -8.60
CA ILE A 174 -54.16 10.80 -8.95
C ILE A 174 -54.41 11.95 -9.91
N PHE A 175 -54.92 11.61 -11.09
CA PHE A 175 -55.46 12.56 -12.05
C PHE A 175 -56.97 12.67 -11.85
N SER A 176 -57.45 13.90 -11.78
CA SER A 176 -58.85 14.23 -11.59
C SER A 176 -59.20 15.51 -12.33
N VAL A 177 -60.49 15.71 -12.61
CA VAL A 177 -60.97 16.92 -13.30
C VAL A 177 -61.96 17.63 -12.39
N ASP A 178 -62.02 18.95 -12.45
CA ASP A 178 -63.02 19.71 -11.70
C ASP A 178 -64.45 19.49 -12.21
N SER A 179 -65.42 19.64 -11.30
CA SER A 179 -66.83 19.55 -11.66
C SER A 179 -67.23 20.73 -12.58
N PRO A 180 -68.08 20.50 -13.59
CA PRO A 180 -68.61 21.56 -14.47
C PRO A 180 -69.54 22.55 -13.76
N GLY A 181 -69.83 22.35 -12.46
CA GLY A 181 -70.60 23.26 -11.63
C GLY A 181 -72.08 23.30 -12.03
N TRP A 182 -72.62 24.50 -12.21
CA TRP A 182 -74.03 24.73 -12.58
C TRP A 182 -74.41 24.19 -13.98
N LYS A 183 -73.42 23.93 -14.84
CA LYS A 183 -73.62 23.30 -16.15
C LYS A 183 -73.73 21.78 -16.01
N PHE A 184 -74.78 21.31 -15.34
CA PHE A 184 -74.96 19.90 -14.97
C PHE A 184 -75.03 18.93 -16.16
N TRP A 185 -75.30 19.43 -17.37
CA TRP A 185 -75.31 18.68 -18.63
C TRP A 185 -73.93 18.59 -19.30
N SER A 186 -72.93 19.33 -18.84
CA SER A 186 -71.58 19.26 -19.37
C SER A 186 -70.79 18.16 -18.67
N THR A 187 -69.85 17.56 -19.38
CA THR A 187 -68.81 16.70 -18.79
C THR A 187 -67.46 17.38 -19.01
N ASN A 188 -66.68 17.49 -17.93
CA ASN A 188 -65.28 17.86 -18.02
C ASN A 188 -64.46 16.58 -18.17
N TYR A 189 -63.42 16.61 -18.99
CA TYR A 189 -62.62 15.43 -19.29
C TYR A 189 -61.20 15.80 -19.70
N TYR A 190 -60.29 14.84 -19.57
CA TYR A 190 -58.96 14.86 -20.16
C TYR A 190 -58.65 13.48 -20.71
N ASP A 191 -58.19 13.43 -21.96
CA ASP A 191 -57.56 12.26 -22.55
C ASP A 191 -56.05 12.49 -22.53
N LEU A 192 -55.35 11.64 -21.79
CA LEU A 192 -53.94 11.74 -21.47
C LEU A 192 -53.18 10.57 -22.09
N GLU A 193 -51.98 10.83 -22.58
CA GLU A 193 -51.09 9.85 -23.18
C GLU A 193 -49.68 9.95 -22.58
N ASP A 194 -48.88 8.90 -22.73
CA ASP A 194 -47.46 8.87 -22.34
C ASP A 194 -47.20 9.39 -20.92
N ILE A 195 -47.97 8.87 -19.96
CA ILE A 195 -47.83 9.25 -18.55
C ILE A 195 -46.61 8.54 -17.99
N ASN A 196 -45.54 9.31 -17.81
CA ASN A 196 -44.21 8.83 -17.44
C ASN A 196 -43.67 9.58 -16.22
N ILE A 197 -42.88 8.90 -15.41
CA ILE A 197 -42.09 9.51 -14.35
C ILE A 197 -40.62 9.48 -14.78
N VAL A 198 -40.01 10.66 -14.90
CA VAL A 198 -38.59 10.81 -15.17
C VAL A 198 -37.87 11.12 -13.86
N LYS A 199 -37.00 10.21 -13.45
CA LYS A 199 -36.21 10.26 -12.21
C LYS A 199 -34.76 10.56 -12.56
N LYS A 200 -34.15 11.47 -11.82
CA LYS A 200 -32.70 11.68 -11.84
C LYS A 200 -32.12 11.40 -10.46
N SER A 201 -31.15 10.50 -10.40
CA SER A 201 -30.41 10.15 -9.18
C SER A 201 -28.92 10.34 -9.39
N ILE A 202 -28.21 10.58 -8.29
CA ILE A 202 -26.74 10.63 -8.32
C ILE A 202 -26.24 9.21 -8.04
N GLU A 203 -25.54 8.63 -9.00
CA GLU A 203 -24.77 7.41 -8.78
C GLU A 203 -23.32 7.79 -8.50
N GLU A 204 -22.80 7.36 -7.35
CA GLU A 204 -21.48 7.80 -6.91
C GLU A 204 -20.62 6.66 -6.34
N ASN A 205 -19.34 6.71 -6.71
CA ASN A 205 -18.26 6.00 -6.05
C ASN A 205 -17.16 7.01 -5.72
N ARG A 206 -17.37 7.79 -4.66
CA ARG A 206 -16.47 8.90 -4.32
C ARG A 206 -15.20 8.47 -3.60
N ALA A 207 -15.17 7.27 -3.04
CA ALA A 207 -14.01 6.79 -2.30
C ALA A 207 -13.80 5.30 -2.49
N THR A 208 -12.56 4.89 -2.67
CA THR A 208 -12.18 3.47 -2.70
C THR A 208 -10.81 3.27 -2.08
N GLN A 209 -10.53 2.04 -1.67
CA GLN A 209 -9.28 1.70 -0.99
C GLN A 209 -8.58 0.51 -1.65
N ARG A 210 -7.26 0.47 -1.50
CA ARG A 210 -6.36 -0.59 -1.94
C ARG A 210 -5.43 -0.93 -0.78
N THR A 211 -5.10 -2.21 -0.66
CA THR A 211 -4.20 -2.71 0.37
C THR A 211 -2.97 -3.31 -0.26
N PHE A 212 -1.81 -3.08 0.34
CA PHE A 212 -0.54 -3.70 -0.01
C PHE A 212 0.18 -4.14 1.26
N THR A 213 1.23 -4.95 1.14
CA THR A 213 1.96 -5.48 2.29
C THR A 213 3.44 -5.19 2.14
N ILE A 214 4.04 -4.57 3.15
CA ILE A 214 5.48 -4.36 3.27
C ILE A 214 6.05 -5.46 4.17
N SER A 215 7.10 -6.13 3.73
CA SER A 215 7.76 -7.15 4.56
C SER A 215 8.56 -6.51 5.70
N GLN A 216 8.79 -7.23 6.80
CA GLN A 216 9.61 -6.70 7.89
C GLN A 216 11.02 -6.33 7.41
N SER A 217 11.63 -7.16 6.57
CA SER A 217 12.97 -6.91 6.01
C SER A 217 13.04 -5.66 5.13
N GLU A 218 12.00 -5.40 4.35
CA GLU A 218 11.88 -4.19 3.54
C GLU A 218 11.73 -2.96 4.45
N PHE A 219 10.81 -3.03 5.41
CA PHE A 219 10.54 -1.96 6.36
C PHE A 219 11.76 -1.58 7.21
N ASP A 220 12.51 -2.58 7.70
CA ASP A 220 13.71 -2.39 8.52
C ASP A 220 14.84 -1.67 7.77
N THR A 221 14.78 -1.65 6.44
CA THR A 221 15.79 -1.02 5.57
C THR A 221 15.23 0.13 4.75
N LEU A 222 14.03 0.60 5.04
CA LEU A 222 13.33 1.61 4.27
C LEU A 222 14.05 2.97 4.35
N ASP A 223 14.54 3.45 3.20
CA ASP A 223 15.21 4.74 3.03
C ASP A 223 14.22 5.79 2.51
N GLY A 224 13.38 5.43 1.55
CA GLY A 224 12.38 6.32 0.98
C GLY A 224 11.19 5.57 0.38
N ALA A 225 10.10 6.28 0.14
CA ALA A 225 8.95 5.74 -0.55
C ALA A 225 8.28 6.79 -1.43
N LYS A 226 7.73 6.34 -2.54
CA LYS A 226 7.12 7.18 -3.56
C LYS A 226 5.88 6.51 -4.14
N LEU A 227 4.82 7.29 -4.29
CA LEU A 227 3.58 6.87 -4.94
C LEU A 227 3.49 7.52 -6.31
N ASP A 228 3.42 6.70 -7.34
CA ASP A 228 3.19 7.08 -8.72
C ASP A 228 1.82 6.60 -9.18
N TYR A 229 1.11 7.44 -9.93
CA TYR A 229 -0.20 7.12 -10.49
C TYR A 229 -0.51 8.01 -11.69
N PHE A 230 -1.48 7.60 -12.50
CA PHE A 230 -2.05 8.41 -13.58
C PHE A 230 -3.51 8.71 -13.31
N VAL A 231 -3.96 9.93 -13.59
CA VAL A 231 -5.38 10.30 -13.49
C VAL A 231 -5.94 10.64 -14.86
N TYR A 232 -6.91 9.86 -15.31
CA TYR A 232 -7.71 10.14 -16.50
C TYR A 232 -9.06 10.72 -16.10
N CYS A 233 -9.49 11.75 -16.80
CA CYS A 233 -10.78 12.40 -16.56
C CYS A 233 -11.71 12.15 -17.73
N ASN A 234 -12.91 11.64 -17.44
CA ASN A 234 -13.92 11.41 -18.48
C ASN A 234 -14.68 12.68 -18.85
N LYS A 235 -14.73 13.68 -17.96
CA LYS A 235 -15.33 15.01 -18.16
C LYS A 235 -14.55 16.09 -17.39
N ASP A 236 -14.57 17.33 -17.90
CA ASP A 236 -13.91 18.50 -17.29
C ASP A 236 -14.50 18.79 -15.90
N LEU A 237 -13.76 18.41 -14.86
CA LEU A 237 -14.23 18.52 -13.49
C LEU A 237 -13.07 18.98 -12.59
N ASP A 238 -13.29 20.15 -12.01
CA ASP A 238 -12.52 20.89 -11.00
C ASP A 238 -12.66 20.27 -9.59
N GLY A 239 -12.70 18.93 -9.52
CA GLY A 239 -12.78 18.18 -8.27
C GLY A 239 -11.43 18.09 -7.57
N THR A 240 -11.48 17.84 -6.26
CA THR A 240 -10.31 17.68 -5.40
C THR A 240 -10.08 16.19 -5.15
N LEU A 241 -8.89 15.69 -5.51
CA LEU A 241 -8.45 14.34 -5.15
C LEU A 241 -7.71 14.37 -3.83
N LYS A 242 -8.15 13.52 -2.90
CA LYS A 242 -7.48 13.26 -1.63
C LYS A 242 -6.98 11.83 -1.60
N ILE A 243 -5.73 11.65 -1.19
CA ILE A 243 -5.10 10.34 -1.01
C ILE A 243 -4.74 10.21 0.46
N PHE A 244 -5.14 9.11 1.07
CA PHE A 244 -4.83 8.77 2.45
C PHE A 244 -4.01 7.49 2.49
N LEU A 245 -2.98 7.48 3.33
CA LEU A 245 -2.21 6.29 3.66
C LEU A 245 -2.42 5.98 5.14
N ASN A 246 -2.91 4.78 5.45
CA ASN A 246 -3.19 4.34 6.83
C ASN A 246 -4.02 5.36 7.62
N SER A 247 -5.07 5.89 6.97
CA SER A 247 -5.97 6.94 7.49
C SER A 247 -5.36 8.32 7.70
N GLN A 248 -4.10 8.54 7.34
CA GLN A 248 -3.46 9.86 7.35
C GLN A 248 -3.48 10.49 5.96
N LEU A 249 -3.72 11.79 5.87
CA LEU A 249 -3.76 12.51 4.59
C LEU A 249 -2.35 12.61 4.00
N LEU A 250 -2.16 12.03 2.82
CA LEU A 250 -0.90 12.07 2.07
C LEU A 250 -0.89 13.22 1.05
N PHE A 251 -2.00 13.38 0.32
CA PHE A 251 -2.12 14.35 -0.76
C PHE A 251 -3.55 14.91 -0.82
N SER A 252 -3.69 16.18 -1.18
CA SER A 252 -4.99 16.84 -1.39
C SER A 252 -4.81 18.02 -2.35
N ASP A 253 -5.28 17.88 -3.58
CA ASP A 253 -5.24 18.98 -4.55
C ASP A 253 -6.34 18.84 -5.62
N VAL A 254 -6.56 19.90 -6.38
CA VAL A 254 -7.42 19.91 -7.56
C VAL A 254 -6.85 18.94 -8.59
N VAL A 255 -7.73 18.13 -9.17
CA VAL A 255 -7.32 17.15 -10.18
C VAL A 255 -6.97 17.87 -11.47
N PHE A 256 -5.70 17.78 -11.86
CA PHE A 256 -5.24 18.14 -13.19
C PHE A 256 -5.11 16.87 -14.03
N CYS A 257 -5.96 16.76 -15.03
CA CYS A 257 -5.97 15.66 -15.99
C CYS A 257 -4.78 15.85 -16.95
N SER A 258 -3.58 15.54 -16.50
CA SER A 258 -2.35 15.68 -17.29
C SER A 258 -1.87 14.33 -17.81
N VAL A 259 -0.98 14.38 -18.81
CA VAL A 259 -0.29 13.20 -19.35
C VAL A 259 0.93 12.83 -18.48
N ASP A 260 1.22 13.62 -17.45
CA ASP A 260 2.36 13.39 -16.55
C ASP A 260 1.95 12.47 -15.40
N GLN A 261 2.91 11.68 -14.89
CA GLN A 261 2.74 10.88 -13.68
C GLN A 261 3.01 11.75 -12.46
N PRO A 262 1.98 12.22 -11.73
CA PRO A 262 2.21 12.77 -10.41
C PRO A 262 2.95 11.75 -9.54
N ALA A 263 4.04 12.25 -8.97
CA ALA A 263 4.97 11.56 -8.11
C ALA A 263 4.82 12.16 -6.71
N GLN A 264 4.35 11.37 -5.74
CA GLN A 264 4.20 11.83 -4.38
C GLN A 264 5.16 11.10 -3.45
N ASP A 265 6.11 11.84 -2.89
CA ASP A 265 6.99 11.31 -1.85
C ASP A 265 6.18 11.00 -0.58
N ILE A 266 6.46 9.85 0.02
CA ILE A 266 5.82 9.36 1.23
C ILE A 266 6.86 9.37 2.34
N SER A 267 6.53 10.01 3.46
CA SER A 267 7.35 9.92 4.66
C SER A 267 7.30 8.49 5.22
N ASN A 268 8.47 7.92 5.50
CA ASN A 268 8.62 6.55 6.02
C ASN A 268 7.78 6.29 7.29
N GLY A 269 7.54 7.33 8.12
CA GLY A 269 6.72 7.23 9.33
C GLY A 269 5.23 6.97 9.08
N LEU A 270 4.74 7.13 7.85
CA LEU A 270 3.36 6.81 7.46
C LEU A 270 3.17 5.34 7.08
N LEU A 271 4.27 4.65 6.75
CA LEU A 271 4.27 3.24 6.38
C LEU A 271 4.44 2.38 7.63
N ARG A 272 3.96 1.15 7.56
CA ARG A 272 4.17 0.14 8.61
C ARG A 272 4.55 -1.19 8.01
N SER A 273 5.31 -2.00 8.75
CA SER A 273 5.48 -3.41 8.42
C SER A 273 4.13 -4.13 8.40
N GLY A 274 3.94 -5.06 7.47
CA GLY A 274 2.68 -5.74 7.22
C GLY A 274 1.73 -4.95 6.32
N SER A 275 0.43 -5.05 6.59
CA SER A 275 -0.61 -4.53 5.70
C SER A 275 -0.78 -3.02 5.82
N ASN A 276 -0.72 -2.31 4.70
CA ASN A 276 -0.96 -0.88 4.57
C ASN A 276 -2.21 -0.63 3.72
N THR A 277 -2.86 0.51 3.90
CA THR A 277 -4.07 0.87 3.14
C THR A 277 -3.93 2.25 2.51
N LEU A 278 -4.07 2.30 1.19
CA LEU A 278 -4.21 3.52 0.40
C LEU A 278 -5.69 3.75 0.09
N ARG A 279 -6.22 4.92 0.45
CA ARG A 279 -7.61 5.32 0.16
C ARG A 279 -7.60 6.56 -0.70
N PHE A 280 -8.30 6.51 -1.83
CA PHE A 280 -8.48 7.63 -2.73
C PHE A 280 -9.91 8.13 -2.59
N GLU A 281 -10.07 9.45 -2.55
CA GLU A 281 -11.36 10.12 -2.36
C GLU A 281 -11.46 11.35 -3.26
N VAL A 282 -12.62 11.57 -3.87
CA VAL A 282 -12.93 12.76 -4.67
C VAL A 282 -14.23 13.39 -4.21
N ASP A 283 -14.31 14.72 -4.24
CA ASP A 283 -15.52 15.45 -3.85
C ASP A 283 -16.58 15.47 -4.96
N LYS A 284 -16.17 15.63 -6.21
CA LYS A 284 -16.96 15.60 -7.44
C LYS A 284 -16.04 15.18 -8.58
N GLY A 285 -16.58 14.64 -9.67
CA GLY A 285 -15.72 14.18 -10.75
C GLY A 285 -16.17 12.89 -11.41
N ASP A 286 -15.50 12.54 -12.50
CA ASP A 286 -15.47 11.22 -13.10
C ASP A 286 -14.03 10.94 -13.52
N TYR A 287 -13.33 10.23 -12.64
CA TYR A 287 -11.91 9.98 -12.69
C TYR A 287 -11.61 8.49 -12.72
N ARG A 288 -10.62 8.13 -13.51
CA ARG A 288 -10.02 6.81 -13.51
C ARG A 288 -8.54 6.94 -13.16
N ILE A 289 -8.14 6.33 -12.04
CA ILE A 289 -6.75 6.37 -11.59
C ILE A 289 -6.12 5.01 -11.89
N GLU A 290 -5.05 5.03 -12.67
CA GLU A 290 -4.39 3.85 -13.20
C GLU A 290 -2.90 3.83 -12.84
N GLN A 291 -2.28 2.67 -13.08
CA GLN A 291 -0.85 2.42 -12.87
C GLN A 291 -0.38 2.92 -11.50
N ILE A 292 -1.16 2.58 -10.47
CA ILE A 292 -0.86 2.96 -9.10
C ILE A 292 0.29 2.07 -8.63
N ILE A 293 1.47 2.67 -8.48
CA ILE A 293 2.70 2.00 -8.09
C ILE A 293 3.21 2.69 -6.83
N LEU A 294 3.34 1.92 -5.76
CA LEU A 294 4.14 2.35 -4.62
C LEU A 294 5.54 1.76 -4.76
N GLU A 295 6.52 2.62 -4.91
CA GLU A 295 7.93 2.27 -4.90
C GLU A 295 8.51 2.55 -3.51
N THR A 296 9.29 1.61 -2.97
CA THR A 296 10.08 1.84 -1.76
C THR A 296 11.55 1.63 -2.06
N ASP A 297 12.36 2.63 -1.75
CA ASP A 297 13.81 2.55 -1.76
C ASP A 297 14.30 2.01 -0.42
N THR A 298 15.23 1.07 -0.47
CA THR A 298 15.89 0.55 0.74
C THR A 298 17.35 0.94 0.75
N GLU A 299 17.87 1.25 1.94
CA GLU A 299 19.29 1.54 2.14
C GLU A 299 20.14 0.42 1.53
N THR A 300 21.14 0.79 0.75
CA THR A 300 22.10 -0.19 0.23
C THR A 300 22.96 -0.66 1.41
N LYS A 301 22.74 -1.90 1.88
CA LYS A 301 23.64 -2.52 2.86
C LYS A 301 25.06 -2.46 2.30
N SER A 302 25.94 -1.73 2.99
CA SER A 302 27.37 -1.77 2.71
C SER A 302 27.90 -3.11 3.19
N TYR A 303 28.61 -3.82 2.32
CA TYR A 303 29.28 -5.06 2.72
C TYR A 303 30.62 -4.72 3.38
N PRO A 304 31.03 -5.50 4.38
CA PRO A 304 32.31 -5.29 5.03
C PRO A 304 33.45 -5.41 4.00
N VAL A 305 34.41 -4.49 4.12
CA VAL A 305 35.65 -4.47 3.36
C VAL A 305 36.78 -4.74 4.33
N PHE A 306 37.60 -5.73 4.03
CA PHE A 306 38.74 -6.14 4.84
C PHE A 306 40.03 -5.72 4.14
N SER A 307 40.95 -5.07 4.85
CA SER A 307 42.25 -4.69 4.28
C SER A 307 43.37 -5.57 4.81
N PHE A 308 44.42 -5.77 4.01
CA PHE A 308 45.65 -6.42 4.41
C PHE A 308 46.83 -5.90 3.58
N SER A 309 48.04 -5.95 4.15
CA SER A 309 49.25 -5.47 3.49
C SER A 309 50.09 -6.62 2.93
N VAL A 310 50.75 -6.38 1.80
CA VAL A 310 51.70 -7.29 1.16
C VAL A 310 53.03 -6.56 1.01
N ASP A 311 54.04 -7.02 1.75
CA ASP A 311 55.41 -6.50 1.70
C ASP A 311 56.05 -6.74 0.33
N ASP A 312 57.00 -5.88 -0.06
CA ASP A 312 57.68 -5.91 -1.36
C ASP A 312 58.32 -7.28 -1.64
N ASP A 313 59.01 -7.86 -0.65
CA ASP A 313 59.65 -9.18 -0.80
C ASP A 313 58.64 -10.29 -1.11
N ILE A 314 57.47 -10.26 -0.45
CA ILE A 314 56.39 -11.23 -0.68
C ILE A 314 55.77 -11.00 -2.05
N TYR A 315 55.54 -9.74 -2.43
CA TYR A 315 54.98 -9.39 -3.74
C TYR A 315 55.90 -9.81 -4.89
N ASP A 316 57.20 -9.60 -4.75
CA ASP A 316 58.19 -9.96 -5.76
C ASP A 316 58.31 -11.48 -5.88
N ASP A 317 58.28 -12.22 -4.77
CA ASP A 317 58.22 -13.69 -4.79
C ASP A 317 56.95 -14.21 -5.47
N VAL A 318 55.80 -13.60 -5.23
CA VAL A 318 54.54 -13.98 -5.88
C VAL A 318 54.56 -13.64 -7.37
N SER A 319 55.09 -12.47 -7.74
CA SER A 319 55.21 -12.03 -9.13
C SER A 319 56.16 -12.91 -9.95
N ASN A 320 57.18 -13.48 -9.30
CA ASN A 320 58.12 -14.41 -9.90
C ASN A 320 57.63 -15.88 -9.89
N ASN A 321 56.41 -16.15 -9.41
CA ASN A 321 55.84 -17.49 -9.22
C ASN A 321 56.62 -18.38 -8.24
N ASN A 322 57.33 -17.78 -7.28
CA ASN A 322 58.03 -18.51 -6.22
C ASN A 322 57.10 -18.86 -5.05
N LYS A 323 56.02 -18.10 -4.86
CA LYS A 323 55.04 -18.26 -3.77
C LYS A 323 53.64 -17.95 -4.28
N ASP A 324 52.63 -18.55 -3.65
CA ASP A 324 51.22 -18.24 -3.91
C ASP A 324 50.59 -17.60 -2.67
N ILE A 325 49.63 -16.70 -2.86
CA ILE A 325 48.77 -16.19 -1.79
C ILE A 325 47.38 -16.79 -1.92
N MET A 326 46.99 -17.49 -0.86
CA MET A 326 45.73 -18.22 -0.78
C MET A 326 44.75 -17.48 0.13
N LEU A 327 43.51 -17.32 -0.34
CA LEU A 327 42.37 -16.92 0.46
C LEU A 327 41.62 -18.16 0.94
N ARG A 328 41.45 -18.28 2.24
CA ARG A 328 40.64 -19.31 2.89
C ARG A 328 39.45 -18.69 3.59
N MET A 329 38.27 -19.20 3.30
CA MET A 329 37.03 -18.90 4.02
C MET A 329 36.52 -20.17 4.68
N ASN A 330 36.18 -20.10 5.96
CA ASN A 330 35.54 -21.18 6.69
C ASN A 330 34.08 -20.80 6.99
N PHE A 331 33.20 -21.79 6.91
CA PHE A 331 31.77 -21.68 7.12
C PHE A 331 31.35 -22.64 8.25
N PRO A 332 30.32 -22.32 9.04
CA PRO A 332 29.95 -23.12 10.21
C PRO A 332 29.20 -24.43 9.87
N ASP A 333 28.64 -24.54 8.66
CA ASP A 333 27.69 -25.60 8.29
C ASP A 333 27.95 -26.06 6.86
N SER A 334 28.22 -27.34 6.62
CA SER A 334 28.47 -27.95 5.28
C SER A 334 27.21 -28.40 4.54
N THR A 335 26.01 -28.20 5.11
CA THR A 335 24.75 -28.63 4.50
C THR A 335 24.07 -27.53 3.69
N LYS A 336 24.34 -26.27 4.05
CA LYS A 336 23.77 -25.10 3.35
C LYS A 336 24.63 -24.70 2.16
N LEU A 337 23.96 -24.36 1.07
CA LEU A 337 24.58 -23.75 -0.09
C LEU A 337 25.13 -22.37 0.28
N LYS A 338 26.39 -22.09 -0.03
CA LYS A 338 27.02 -20.77 0.05
C LYS A 338 27.25 -20.26 -1.35
N GLU A 339 26.73 -19.08 -1.65
CA GLU A 339 26.96 -18.42 -2.91
C GLU A 339 27.31 -16.95 -2.68
N ALA A 340 28.47 -16.52 -3.18
CA ALA A 340 28.89 -15.13 -3.06
C ALA A 340 29.85 -14.72 -4.19
N SER A 341 29.93 -13.41 -4.37
CA SER A 341 30.96 -12.75 -5.17
C SER A 341 32.02 -12.17 -4.24
N VAL A 342 33.29 -12.45 -4.50
CA VAL A 342 34.42 -11.88 -3.77
C VAL A 342 35.22 -10.99 -4.72
N THR A 343 35.46 -9.76 -4.28
CA THR A 343 36.28 -8.79 -4.97
C THR A 343 37.57 -8.59 -4.16
N VAL A 344 38.72 -8.78 -4.81
CA VAL A 344 40.03 -8.46 -4.26
C VAL A 344 40.62 -7.35 -5.13
N ASN A 345 40.75 -6.15 -4.55
CA ASN A 345 41.03 -4.91 -5.27
C ASN A 345 40.04 -4.70 -6.43
N ASP A 346 40.52 -4.64 -7.68
CA ASP A 346 39.69 -4.45 -8.87
C ASP A 346 39.28 -5.75 -9.57
N LYS A 347 39.67 -6.92 -9.03
CA LYS A 347 39.41 -8.22 -9.63
C LYS A 347 38.39 -9.01 -8.82
N GLN A 348 37.50 -9.71 -9.52
CA GLN A 348 36.37 -10.40 -8.92
C GLN A 348 36.33 -11.87 -9.31
N PHE A 349 35.90 -12.72 -8.38
CA PHE A 349 35.50 -14.09 -8.66
C PHE A 349 34.19 -14.43 -7.95
N ASN A 350 33.42 -15.35 -8.51
CA ASN A 350 32.21 -15.89 -7.88
C ASN A 350 32.50 -17.31 -7.39
N PHE A 351 31.86 -17.72 -6.30
CA PHE A 351 31.88 -19.11 -5.85
C PHE A 351 30.49 -19.59 -5.46
N LYS A 352 30.31 -20.91 -5.58
CA LYS A 352 29.13 -21.64 -5.16
C LYS A 352 29.61 -22.97 -4.59
N THR A 353 29.44 -23.19 -3.29
CA THR A 353 29.89 -24.43 -2.62
C THR A 353 28.94 -24.84 -1.51
N ASN A 354 28.90 -26.13 -1.20
CA ASN A 354 28.29 -26.65 0.02
C ASN A 354 29.36 -26.97 1.08
N ASP A 355 30.64 -26.91 0.76
CA ASP A 355 31.71 -27.30 1.69
C ASP A 355 31.78 -26.38 2.91
N ASP A 356 32.45 -26.84 3.96
CA ASP A 356 32.73 -26.08 5.18
C ASP A 356 33.89 -25.07 5.01
N ASN A 357 34.60 -25.14 3.88
CA ASN A 357 35.64 -24.19 3.54
C ASN A 357 35.75 -23.94 2.03
N LEU A 358 36.32 -22.79 1.69
CA LEU A 358 36.75 -22.45 0.34
C LEU A 358 38.20 -22.01 0.39
N ILE A 359 39.04 -22.56 -0.49
CA ILE A 359 40.41 -22.11 -0.70
C ILE A 359 40.55 -21.62 -2.14
N LYS A 360 41.03 -20.39 -2.32
CA LYS A 360 41.21 -19.77 -3.63
C LYS A 360 42.57 -19.09 -3.73
N ASP A 361 43.31 -19.37 -4.79
CA ASP A 361 44.50 -18.60 -5.13
C ASP A 361 44.09 -17.19 -5.61
N ILE A 362 44.59 -16.18 -4.90
CA ILE A 362 44.34 -14.76 -5.17
C ILE A 362 45.62 -14.02 -5.57
N SER A 363 46.72 -14.72 -5.86
CA SER A 363 48.02 -14.13 -6.23
C SER A 363 47.89 -13.13 -7.37
N ALA A 364 47.13 -13.47 -8.41
CA ALA A 364 46.90 -12.62 -9.56
C ALA A 364 46.03 -11.37 -9.27
N TYR A 365 45.46 -11.23 -8.07
CA TYR A 365 44.51 -10.17 -7.69
C TYR A 365 45.18 -9.08 -6.84
N LEU A 366 46.43 -9.31 -6.45
CA LEU A 366 47.15 -8.46 -5.53
C LEU A 366 47.77 -7.25 -6.23
N VAL A 367 47.93 -6.19 -5.44
CA VAL A 367 48.77 -5.04 -5.73
C VAL A 367 49.83 -4.92 -4.63
N ARG A 368 50.91 -4.18 -4.92
CA ARG A 368 51.97 -3.92 -3.95
C ARG A 368 51.43 -3.03 -2.82
N GLY A 369 51.72 -3.39 -1.56
CA GLY A 369 51.26 -2.66 -0.37
C GLY A 369 49.84 -3.07 0.07
N GLU A 370 48.94 -2.09 0.26
CA GLU A 370 47.60 -2.32 0.80
C GLU A 370 46.65 -2.96 -0.24
N ASN A 371 45.96 -4.00 0.20
CA ASN A 371 45.01 -4.77 -0.59
C ASN A 371 43.67 -4.84 0.15
N TYR A 372 42.57 -4.94 -0.60
CA TYR A 372 41.21 -4.93 -0.05
C TYR A 372 40.40 -6.13 -0.53
N ILE A 373 39.61 -6.73 0.37
CA ILE A 373 38.68 -7.83 0.09
C ILE A 373 37.27 -7.37 0.44
N LYS A 374 36.35 -7.43 -0.53
CA LYS A 374 34.92 -7.20 -0.35
C LYS A 374 34.15 -8.48 -0.67
N ILE A 375 33.21 -8.86 0.18
CA ILE A 375 32.40 -10.07 0.03
C ILE A 375 30.93 -9.68 -0.15
N ILE A 376 30.34 -10.10 -1.26
CA ILE A 376 28.96 -9.81 -1.66
C ILE A 376 28.17 -11.13 -1.70
N PRO A 377 27.43 -11.48 -0.63
CA PRO A 377 26.57 -12.66 -0.61
C PRO A 377 25.48 -12.62 -1.70
N ARG A 378 25.20 -13.78 -2.31
CA ARG A 378 24.02 -14.01 -3.17
C ARG A 378 22.90 -14.76 -2.45
N ASN A 379 23.21 -15.39 -1.33
CA ASN A 379 22.26 -15.93 -0.35
C ASN A 379 22.77 -15.67 1.08
N GLU A 380 21.99 -16.03 2.10
CA GLU A 380 22.47 -15.89 3.49
C GLU A 380 23.75 -16.73 3.70
N LEU A 381 24.81 -16.06 4.18
CA LEU A 381 26.14 -16.63 4.31
C LEU A 381 26.72 -16.28 5.68
N GLU A 382 27.25 -17.26 6.40
CA GLU A 382 28.00 -17.01 7.64
C GLU A 382 29.45 -17.46 7.46
N ILE A 383 30.39 -16.54 7.67
CA ILE A 383 31.83 -16.81 7.55
C ILE A 383 32.43 -16.75 8.95
N THR A 384 32.87 -17.90 9.45
CA THR A 384 33.50 -18.01 10.78
C THR A 384 34.96 -17.59 10.75
N ASN A 385 35.61 -17.68 9.59
CA ASN A 385 36.98 -17.22 9.43
C ASN A 385 37.28 -16.83 7.98
N LEU A 386 37.91 -15.67 7.81
CA LEU A 386 38.47 -15.19 6.55
C LEU A 386 39.97 -15.00 6.74
N LYS A 387 40.78 -15.76 5.99
CA LYS A 387 42.23 -15.79 6.14
C LYS A 387 42.93 -15.66 4.79
N ALA A 388 43.84 -14.70 4.66
CA ALA A 388 44.78 -14.63 3.53
C ALA A 388 46.17 -15.01 4.03
N TYR A 389 46.86 -15.91 3.33
CA TYR A 389 48.17 -16.40 3.75
C TYR A 389 49.03 -16.81 2.57
N VAL A 390 50.35 -16.75 2.77
CA VAL A 390 51.36 -17.20 1.81
C VAL A 390 51.49 -18.72 1.89
N LYS A 391 51.36 -19.42 0.76
CA LYS A 391 51.61 -20.86 0.66
C LYS A 391 53.10 -21.06 0.35
N LYS A 392 53.79 -21.85 1.18
CA LYS A 392 55.18 -22.22 0.96
C LYS A 392 55.33 -23.32 -0.07
#